data_AF-A0A090VIV4-F1
#
_entry.id   AF-A0A090VIV4-F1
#
_cell.length_a   1.000
_cell.length_b   1.000
_cell.length_c   1.000
_cell.angle_alpha   90.00
_cell.angle_beta   90.00
_cell.angle_gamma   90.00
#
_symmetry.space_group_name_H-M   'P 1'
#
loop_
_entity.id
_entity.type
_entity.pdbx_description
1 polymer ?
#
loop_
_entity_poly.entity_id
_entity_poly.type
_entity_poly.pdbx_seq_one_letter_code
_entity_poly.pdbx_strand_id
1 'polypeptide(L)' 'MVPDKHFLITLAHTKMPFGKYKDRYLIDLPEYYVVWYHNKGFQKES' A
#
# COMPACT_ATOMS: atom_id res chain seq x y z
N MET A 1 -5.27 -17.05 14.77
CA MET A 1 -6.29 -16.61 13.79
C MET A 1 -5.65 -16.64 12.42
N VAL A 2 -6.25 -17.33 11.46
CA VAL A 2 -5.80 -17.30 10.06
C VAL A 2 -6.28 -15.96 9.46
N PRO A 3 -5.45 -15.22 8.70
CA PRO A 3 -5.92 -14.03 8.00
C PRO A 3 -7.12 -14.37 7.12
N ASP A 4 -8.14 -13.53 7.10
CA ASP A 4 -9.27 -13.72 6.19
C ASP A 4 -8.73 -13.74 4.75
N LYS A 5 -9.09 -14.79 4.00
CA LYS A 5 -8.69 -14.94 2.59
C LYS A 5 -9.07 -13.70 1.77
N HIS A 6 -10.22 -13.08 2.07
CA HIS A 6 -10.64 -11.84 1.40
C HIS A 6 -9.72 -10.68 1.73
N PHE A 7 -9.23 -10.58 2.96
CA PHE A 7 -8.27 -9.54 3.35
C PHE A 7 -6.98 -9.64 2.54
N LEU A 8 -6.43 -10.85 2.37
CA LEU A 8 -5.22 -11.07 1.58
C LEU A 8 -5.44 -10.73 0.10
N ILE A 9 -6.60 -11.09 -0.46
CA ILE A 9 -6.96 -10.76 -1.85
C ILE A 9 -7.07 -9.24 -2.03
N THR A 10 -7.73 -8.55 -1.09
CA THR A 10 -7.87 -7.08 -1.14
C THR A 10 -6.50 -6.40 -1.04
N LEU A 11 -5.64 -6.84 -0.12
CA LEU A 11 -4.29 -6.30 0.05
C LEU A 11 -3.46 -6.44 -1.25
N ALA A 12 -3.50 -7.62 -1.88
CA ALA A 12 -2.77 -7.88 -3.12
C ALA A 12 -3.24 -7.00 -4.28
N HIS A 13 -4.54 -6.69 -4.36
CA HIS A 13 -5.12 -5.85 -5.40
C HIS A 13 -5.20 -4.35 -5.04
N THR A 14 -4.71 -3.95 -3.87
CA THR A 14 -4.74 -2.55 -3.46
C THR A 14 -3.76 -1.75 -4.31
N LYS A 15 -4.22 -0.62 -4.85
CA LYS A 15 -3.43 0.31 -5.65
C LYS A 15 -3.05 1.54 -4.85
N MET A 16 -1.91 2.12 -5.18
CA MET A 16 -1.46 3.37 -4.59
C MET A 16 -2.38 4.52 -5.05
N PRO A 17 -3.01 5.27 -4.13
CA PRO A 17 -3.99 6.31 -4.48
C PRO A 17 -3.36 7.61 -5.00
N PHE A 18 -2.09 7.87 -4.69
CA PHE A 18 -1.42 9.14 -5.00
C PHE A 18 0.09 9.00 -5.14
N GLY A 19 0.74 10.12 -5.50
CA GLY A 19 2.19 10.23 -5.60
C GLY A 19 2.76 9.65 -6.90
N LYS A 20 4.07 9.41 -6.92
CA LYS A 20 4.82 8.98 -8.11
C LYS A 20 4.34 7.62 -8.67
N TYR A 21 3.85 6.74 -7.80
CA TYR A 21 3.40 5.39 -8.17
C TYR A 21 1.88 5.25 -8.17
N LYS A 22 1.12 6.33 -8.36
CA LYS A 22 -0.34 6.28 -8.45
C LYS A 22 -0.81 5.20 -9.44
N ASP A 23 -1.89 4.49 -9.09
CA ASP A 23 -2.53 3.42 -9.86
C ASP A 23 -1.70 2.13 -10.02
N ARG A 24 -0.50 2.07 -9.43
CA ARG A 24 0.31 0.84 -9.32
C ARG A 24 -0.11 0.04 -8.09
N TYR A 25 -0.03 -1.29 -8.16
CA TYR A 25 -0.29 -2.14 -6.99
C TYR A 25 0.76 -1.92 -5.90
N LEU A 26 0.32 -1.98 -4.63
CA LEU A 26 1.21 -1.82 -3.48
C LEU A 26 2.33 -2.86 -3.46
N ILE A 27 2.04 -4.07 -3.93
CA ILE A 27 3.01 -5.17 -4.03
C ILE A 27 4.12 -4.91 -5.07
N ASP A 28 3.88 -4.02 -6.04
CA ASP A 28 4.84 -3.67 -7.10
C ASP A 28 5.65 -2.41 -6.75
N LEU A 29 5.48 -1.88 -5.53
CA LEU A 29 6.23 -0.72 -5.06
C LEU A 29 7.65 -1.14 -4.64
N PRO A 30 8.67 -0.36 -5.01
CA PRO A 30 10.00 -0.60 -4.48
C PRO A 30 10.04 -0.46 -2.95
N GLU A 31 10.80 -1.33 -2.28
CA GLU A 31 10.92 -1.36 -0.82
C GLU A 31 11.29 0.02 -0.25
N TYR A 32 12.29 0.69 -0.84
CA TYR A 32 12.72 2.02 -0.39
C TYR A 32 11.59 3.05 -0.39
N TYR A 33 10.63 2.92 -1.33
CA TYR A 33 9.50 3.83 -1.43
C TYR A 33 8.48 3.54 -0.34
N VAL A 34 8.25 2.26 -0.02
CA VAL A 34 7.38 1.84 1.08
C VAL A 34 7.94 2.30 2.42
N VAL A 35 9.25 2.13 2.64
CA VAL A 35 9.94 2.58 3.86
C VAL A 35 9.89 4.11 3.98
N TRP A 36 10.18 4.84 2.90
CA TRP A 36 10.06 6.30 2.88
C TRP A 36 8.62 6.75 3.18
N TYR A 37 7.62 6.09 2.59
CA TYR A 37 6.22 6.42 2.76
C TYR A 37 5.76 6.17 4.20
N HIS A 38 6.17 5.05 4.80
CA HIS A 38 5.95 4.74 6.21
C HIS A 38 6.55 5.83 7.13
N ASN A 39 7.78 6.26 6.83
CA ASN A 39 8.48 7.28 7.63
C ASN A 39 7.93 8.70 7.45
N LYS A 40 7.32 9.01 6.31
CA LYS A 40 6.63 10.29 6.08
C LYS A 40 5.33 10.44 6.88
N GLY A 41 4.84 9.37 7.49
CA GLY A 41 3.53 9.28 8.10
C GLY A 41 2.46 9.03 7.05
N PHE A 42 1.61 8.03 7.28
CA PHE A 42 0.36 7.90 6.52
C PHE A 42 -0.42 9.19 6.74
N GLN A 43 -0.51 10.03 5.70
CA GLN A 43 -1.35 11.22 5.77
C GLN A 43 -2.78 10.70 6.01
N LYS A 44 -3.27 10.84 7.24
CA LYS A 44 -4.69 10.65 7.52
C LYS A 44 -5.40 11.71 6.69
N GLU A 45 -6.09 11.29 5.64
CA GLU A 45 -7.15 12.10 5.06
C GLU A 45 -8.13 12.39 6.21
N SER A 46 -8.25 13.68 6.53
CA SER A 46 -9.19 14.26 7.51
C SER A 46 -10.63 14.07 7.09
#